data_AF-A0A534X216-F1
#
_entry.id   AF-A0A534X216-F1
#
_cell.length_a   1.000
_cell.length_b   1.000
_cell.length_c   1.000
_cell.angle_alpha   90.00
_cell.angle_beta   90.00
_cell.angle_gamma   90.00
#
_symmetry.space_group_name_H-M   'P 1'
#
loop_
_entity.id
_entity.type
_entity.pdbx_description
1 polymer ?
#
loop_
_entity_poly.entity_id
_entity_poly.type
_entity_poly.pdbx_seq_one_letter_code
_entity_poly.pdbx_strand_id
1 'polypeptide(L)'
;MAVHPLAGKPAPRDLLVNVPRLVAAYYTRRPDVNDPAERVAFGTSGHRGSSFARSFNEPHIAAICQAIAEHRHTRGVTGPLFLGMDTHALSEPAFVTAVEVFAAHGVDLMVQDGLGYTPTPVV
;
A
#
# COMPACT_ATOMS: atom_id res chain seq x y z
N MET A 1 -19.10 -25.58 11.23
CA MET A 1 -20.16 -25.17 10.29
C MET A 1 -19.65 -23.97 9.51
N ALA A 2 -19.82 -23.95 8.19
CA ALA A 2 -19.51 -22.76 7.40
C ALA A 2 -20.42 -21.60 7.85
N VAL A 3 -19.83 -20.52 8.36
CA VAL A 3 -20.56 -19.37 8.93
C VAL A 3 -21.32 -18.59 7.85
N HIS A 4 -20.82 -18.63 6.60
CA HIS A 4 -21.42 -17.92 5.47
C HIS A 4 -22.03 -18.90 4.45
N PRO A 5 -23.26 -18.65 3.93
CA PRO A 5 -23.93 -19.56 2.98
C PRO A 5 -23.20 -19.76 1.64
N LEU A 6 -22.26 -18.85 1.32
CA LEU A 6 -21.42 -18.91 0.12
C LEU A 6 -19.98 -19.39 0.36
N ALA A 7 -19.65 -19.86 1.58
CA ALA A 7 -18.30 -20.36 1.85
C ALA A 7 -17.92 -21.50 0.89
N GLY A 8 -16.74 -21.39 0.25
CA GLY A 8 -16.24 -22.37 -0.72
C GLY A 8 -16.91 -22.31 -2.10
N LYS A 9 -17.80 -21.35 -2.36
CA LYS A 9 -18.45 -21.15 -3.67
C LYS A 9 -17.81 -19.98 -4.43
N PRO A 10 -17.89 -19.95 -5.77
CA PRO A 10 -17.47 -18.79 -6.56
C PRO A 10 -18.16 -17.50 -6.11
N ALA A 11 -17.42 -16.40 -6.07
CA ALA A 11 -17.96 -15.10 -5.69
C ALA A 11 -18.99 -14.60 -6.74
N PRO A 12 -20.21 -14.25 -6.35
CA PRO A 12 -21.17 -13.61 -7.25
C PRO A 12 -20.74 -12.17 -7.55
N ARG A 13 -21.22 -11.63 -8.67
CA ARG A 13 -20.77 -10.33 -9.21
C ARG A 13 -21.02 -9.14 -8.28
N ASP A 14 -22.07 -9.21 -7.48
CA ASP A 14 -22.47 -8.19 -6.50
C ASP A 14 -21.52 -8.07 -5.31
N LEU A 15 -20.69 -9.10 -5.04
CA LEU A 15 -19.63 -9.04 -4.04
C LEU A 15 -18.30 -8.49 -4.59
N LEU A 16 -18.19 -8.28 -5.91
CA LEU A 16 -16.96 -7.79 -6.51
C LEU A 16 -16.82 -6.28 -6.32
N VAL A 17 -15.62 -5.83 -5.93
CA VAL A 17 -15.33 -4.41 -5.76
C VAL A 17 -15.22 -3.70 -7.11
N ASN A 18 -15.65 -2.44 -7.16
CA ASN A 18 -15.37 -1.58 -8.30
C ASN A 18 -13.92 -1.04 -8.20
N VAL A 19 -13.00 -1.72 -8.89
CA VAL A 19 -11.56 -1.39 -8.87
C VAL A 19 -11.26 0.05 -9.29
N PRO A 20 -11.80 0.58 -10.42
CA PRO A 20 -11.55 1.98 -10.78
C PRO A 20 -11.98 2.98 -9.71
N ARG A 21 -13.12 2.76 -9.03
CA ARG A 21 -13.56 3.63 -7.94
C ARG A 21 -12.68 3.50 -6.70
N LEU A 22 -12.17 2.31 -6.41
CA LEU A 22 -11.26 2.07 -5.29
C LEU A 22 -9.93 2.81 -5.51
N VAL A 23 -9.37 2.73 -6.71
CA VAL A 23 -8.16 3.47 -7.09
C VAL A 23 -8.43 4.98 -7.11
N ALA A 24 -9.55 5.45 -7.67
CA ALA A 24 -9.89 6.88 -7.63
C ALA A 24 -10.03 7.41 -6.20
N ALA A 25 -10.60 6.61 -5.28
CA ALA A 25 -10.72 6.98 -3.88
C ALA A 25 -9.35 7.13 -3.19
N TYR A 26 -8.32 6.38 -3.63
CA TYR A 26 -6.96 6.48 -3.07
C TYR A 26 -6.40 7.90 -3.19
N TYR A 27 -6.59 8.52 -4.36
CA TYR A 27 -6.12 9.88 -4.65
C TYR A 27 -7.07 10.99 -4.20
N THR A 28 -8.40 10.74 -4.28
CA THR A 28 -9.39 11.81 -4.08
C THR A 28 -9.87 11.94 -2.64
N ARG A 29 -9.73 10.90 -1.82
CA ARG A 29 -10.10 10.93 -0.40
C ARG A 29 -8.85 11.11 0.47
N ARG A 30 -8.98 11.92 1.52
CA ARG A 30 -7.93 12.19 2.50
C ARG A 30 -8.36 11.72 3.89
N PRO A 31 -7.44 11.17 4.70
CA PRO A 31 -7.74 10.81 6.08
C PRO A 31 -8.05 12.05 6.92
N ASP A 32 -9.00 11.92 7.85
CA ASP A 32 -9.19 12.82 8.97
C ASP A 32 -8.28 12.40 10.12
N VAL A 33 -7.27 13.22 10.40
CA VAL A 33 -6.29 12.97 11.47
C VAL A 33 -6.93 12.95 12.87
N ASN A 34 -8.13 13.49 13.04
CA ASN A 34 -8.84 13.46 14.31
C ASN A 34 -9.52 12.09 14.56
N ASP A 35 -9.77 11.31 13.51
CA ASP A 35 -10.30 9.96 13.63
C ASP A 35 -9.16 8.94 13.75
N PRO A 36 -9.00 8.26 14.90
CA PRO A 36 -7.96 7.24 15.07
C PRO A 36 -8.02 6.09 14.05
N ALA A 37 -9.20 5.78 13.50
CA ALA A 37 -9.37 4.71 12.52
C ALA A 37 -8.81 5.07 11.13
N GLU A 38 -8.66 6.36 10.83
CA GLU A 38 -8.10 6.87 9.58
C GLU A 38 -6.60 7.21 9.72
N ARG A 39 -5.97 6.96 10.88
CA ARG A 39 -4.54 7.21 11.08
C ARG A 39 -3.68 6.05 10.58
N VAL A 40 -2.40 6.36 10.33
CA VAL A 40 -1.38 5.32 10.11
C VAL A 40 -1.26 4.46 11.38
N ALA A 41 -1.50 3.16 11.20
CA ALA A 41 -1.25 2.12 12.19
C ALA A 41 -0.22 1.14 11.61
N PHE A 42 1.06 1.37 11.88
CA PHE A 42 2.16 0.57 11.33
C PHE A 42 2.63 -0.49 12.35
N GLY A 43 2.06 -1.70 12.25
CA GLY A 43 2.31 -2.80 13.18
C GLY A 43 3.30 -3.85 12.66
N THR A 44 3.22 -5.07 13.21
CA THR A 44 4.08 -6.21 12.83
C THR A 44 3.97 -6.59 11.35
N SER A 45 2.84 -6.28 10.71
CA SER A 45 2.60 -6.51 9.28
C SER A 45 2.46 -5.21 8.48
N GLY A 46 3.10 -4.14 8.95
CA GLY A 46 2.99 -2.80 8.37
C GLY A 46 1.63 -2.15 8.62
N HIS A 47 1.27 -1.21 7.75
CA HIS A 47 -0.02 -0.53 7.75
C HIS A 47 -0.95 -1.14 6.69
N ARG A 48 -2.23 -1.31 7.04
CA ARG A 48 -3.26 -1.89 6.17
C ARG A 48 -4.55 -1.09 6.32
N GLY A 49 -5.31 -1.03 5.24
CA GLY A 49 -6.60 -0.34 5.21
C GLY A 49 -7.27 -0.40 3.85
N SER A 50 -8.20 0.52 3.62
CA SER A 50 -8.86 0.68 2.33
C SER A 50 -9.08 2.15 2.02
N SER A 51 -8.90 2.54 0.76
CA SER A 51 -9.13 3.90 0.32
C SER A 51 -10.58 4.35 0.50
N PHE A 52 -11.55 3.42 0.50
CA PHE A 52 -12.95 3.74 0.78
C PHE A 52 -13.18 4.10 2.24
N ALA A 53 -12.44 3.49 3.16
CA ALA A 53 -12.49 3.75 4.59
C ALA A 53 -11.54 4.88 5.01
N ARG A 54 -10.90 5.57 4.04
CA ARG A 54 -9.90 6.61 4.29
C ARG A 54 -8.72 6.17 5.16
N SER A 55 -8.43 4.87 5.19
CA SER A 55 -7.34 4.28 5.98
C SER A 55 -6.22 3.68 5.12
N PHE A 56 -6.25 3.91 3.81
CA PHE A 56 -5.18 3.54 2.87
C PHE A 56 -5.29 4.40 1.61
N ASN A 57 -4.71 5.59 1.67
CA ASN A 57 -4.80 6.64 0.66
C ASN A 57 -3.42 7.27 0.46
N GLU A 58 -3.24 8.05 -0.60
CA GLU A 58 -1.96 8.67 -0.95
C GLU A 58 -1.23 9.33 0.24
N PRO A 59 -1.89 10.13 1.11
CA PRO A 59 -1.21 10.73 2.26
C PRO A 59 -0.59 9.73 3.24
N HIS A 60 -1.19 8.54 3.39
CA HIS A 60 -0.66 7.49 4.26
C HIS A 60 0.64 6.94 3.70
N ILE A 61 0.63 6.59 2.40
CA ILE A 61 1.79 5.97 1.75
C ILE A 61 2.93 6.97 1.67
N ALA A 62 2.64 8.21 1.30
CA ALA A 62 3.65 9.27 1.27
C ALA A 62 4.30 9.47 2.65
N ALA A 63 3.50 9.56 3.72
CA ALA A 63 4.01 9.72 5.08
C ALA A 63 4.84 8.50 5.55
N ILE A 64 4.41 7.29 5.22
CA ILE A 64 5.13 6.06 5.58
C ILE A 64 6.47 5.98 4.83
N CYS A 65 6.49 6.24 3.52
CA CYS A 65 7.70 6.22 2.72
C CYS A 65 8.69 7.30 3.17
N GLN A 66 8.22 8.50 3.50
CA GLN A 66 9.04 9.55 4.10
C GLN A 66 9.69 9.07 5.39
N ALA A 67 8.90 8.52 6.31
CA ALA A 67 9.40 8.00 7.59
C ALA A 67 10.42 6.87 7.40
N ILE A 68 10.21 5.97 6.43
CA ILE A 68 11.16 4.90 6.10
C ILE A 68 12.46 5.48 5.53
N ALA A 69 12.39 6.44 4.62
CA ALA A 69 13.58 7.07 4.02
C ALA A 69 14.44 7.74 5.09
N GLU A 70 13.83 8.54 5.95
CA GLU A 70 14.49 9.18 7.09
C GLU A 70 15.07 8.14 8.07
N HIS A 71 14.31 7.08 8.38
CA HIS A 71 14.80 6.03 9.26
C HIS A 71 16.03 5.33 8.69
N ARG A 72 16.01 4.96 7.40
CA ARG A 72 17.18 4.37 6.72
C ARG A 72 18.39 5.28 6.80
N HIS A 73 18.20 6.58 6.56
CA HIS A 73 19.28 7.58 6.65
C HIS A 73 19.88 7.64 8.05
N THR A 74 19.04 7.76 9.10
CA THR A 74 19.54 7.80 10.50
C THR A 74 20.23 6.52 10.94
N ARG A 75 19.93 5.39 10.29
CA ARG A 75 20.58 4.10 10.51
C ARG A 75 21.81 3.86 9.63
N GLY A 76 22.16 4.80 8.75
CA GLY A 76 23.30 4.65 7.82
C GLY A 76 23.08 3.58 6.76
N VAL A 77 21.83 3.23 6.43
CA VAL A 77 21.51 2.24 5.39
C VAL A 77 21.51 2.93 4.03
N THR A 78 22.62 2.80 3.30
CA THR A 78 22.87 3.49 2.03
C THR A 78 22.76 2.61 0.78
N GLY A 79 22.61 1.30 0.94
CA GLY A 79 22.40 0.38 -0.18
C GLY A 79 21.05 0.59 -0.90
N PRO A 80 20.78 -0.18 -1.96
CA PRO A 80 19.50 -0.11 -2.67
C PRO A 80 18.33 -0.56 -1.80
N LEU A 81 17.11 -0.18 -2.20
CA LEU A 81 15.85 -0.65 -1.62
C LEU A 81 15.10 -1.48 -2.66
N PHE A 82 14.87 -2.75 -2.35
CA PHE A 82 14.01 -3.63 -3.15
C PHE A 82 12.54 -3.29 -2.86
N LEU A 83 11.82 -2.85 -3.89
CA LEU A 83 10.41 -2.46 -3.78
C LEU A 83 9.56 -3.45 -4.58
N GLY A 84 8.83 -4.29 -3.85
CA GLY A 84 7.90 -5.27 -4.41
C GLY A 84 6.45 -4.94 -4.06
N MET A 85 5.51 -5.40 -4.88
CA MET A 85 4.07 -5.30 -4.64
C MET A 85 3.34 -6.60 -4.97
N ASP A 86 2.20 -6.83 -4.33
CA ASP A 86 1.30 -7.93 -4.65
C ASP A 86 0.21 -7.52 -5.66
N THR A 87 -0.76 -8.40 -5.90
CA THR A 87 -1.81 -8.23 -6.91
C THR A 87 -3.04 -7.45 -6.44
N HIS A 88 -3.03 -6.84 -5.25
CA HIS A 88 -4.17 -6.02 -4.82
C HIS A 88 -4.26 -4.72 -5.63
N ALA A 89 -5.49 -4.28 -5.91
CA ALA A 89 -5.73 -3.06 -6.69
C ALA A 89 -5.11 -1.79 -6.09
N LEU A 90 -4.99 -1.70 -4.77
CA LEU A 90 -4.38 -0.55 -4.09
C LEU A 90 -2.85 -0.63 -4.02
N SER A 91 -2.26 -1.76 -4.38
CA SER A 91 -0.80 -1.94 -4.44
C SER A 91 -0.19 -1.14 -5.60
N GLU A 92 -0.88 -1.06 -6.74
CA GLU A 92 -0.48 -0.25 -7.90
C GLU A 92 -0.30 1.24 -7.56
N PRO A 93 -1.31 1.98 -7.04
CA PRO A 93 -1.13 3.39 -6.71
C PRO A 93 -0.18 3.60 -5.53
N ALA A 94 -0.14 2.68 -4.56
CA ALA A 94 0.81 2.75 -3.44
C ALA A 94 2.27 2.59 -3.90
N PHE A 95 2.52 1.70 -4.87
CA PHE A 95 3.84 1.52 -5.47
C PHE A 95 4.30 2.81 -6.16
N VAL A 96 3.43 3.47 -6.93
CA VAL A 96 3.74 4.75 -7.58
C VAL A 96 4.14 5.81 -6.55
N THR A 97 3.31 6.03 -5.52
CA THR A 97 3.63 7.00 -4.45
C THR A 97 4.93 6.65 -3.71
N ALA A 98 5.20 5.37 -3.50
CA ALA A 98 6.46 4.93 -2.87
C ALA A 98 7.67 5.26 -3.74
N VAL A 99 7.61 4.99 -5.05
CA VAL A 99 8.67 5.33 -6.00
C VAL A 99 8.94 6.82 -6.00
N GLU A 100 7.90 7.66 -6.08
CA GLU A 100 8.03 9.11 -6.08
C GLU A 100 8.76 9.62 -4.83
N VAL A 101 8.34 9.17 -3.64
CA VAL A 101 8.95 9.61 -2.38
C VAL A 101 10.38 9.10 -2.25
N PHE A 102 10.64 7.82 -2.50
CA PHE A 102 11.99 7.27 -2.35
C PHE A 102 12.97 7.85 -3.38
N ALA A 103 12.54 8.06 -4.62
CA ALA A 103 13.36 8.72 -5.63
C ALA A 103 13.68 10.17 -5.26
N ALA A 104 12.73 10.90 -4.65
CA ALA A 104 12.97 12.25 -4.14
C ALA A 104 14.02 12.30 -3.01
N HIS A 105 14.18 11.20 -2.26
CA HIS A 105 15.24 11.02 -1.27
C HIS A 105 16.55 10.48 -1.85
N GLY A 106 16.65 10.31 -3.17
CA GLY A 106 17.83 9.75 -3.82
C GLY A 106 18.11 8.28 -3.46
N VAL A 107 17.07 7.52 -3.09
CA VAL A 107 17.21 6.09 -2.81
C VAL A 107 17.24 5.32 -4.13
N ASP A 108 18.27 4.51 -4.32
CA ASP A 108 18.33 3.56 -5.44
C ASP A 108 17.28 2.46 -5.27
N LEU A 109 16.30 2.42 -6.15
CA LEU A 109 15.22 1.43 -6.12
C LEU A 109 15.50 0.26 -7.06
N MET A 110 15.31 -0.95 -6.55
CA MET A 110 15.28 -2.18 -7.33
C MET A 110 13.84 -2.65 -7.44
N VAL A 111 13.29 -2.61 -8.66
CA VAL A 111 11.91 -2.99 -8.96
C VAL A 111 11.89 -4.15 -9.95
N GLN A 112 10.83 -4.95 -9.91
CA GLN A 112 10.66 -6.05 -10.86
C GLN A 112 10.53 -5.51 -12.29
N ASP A 113 11.30 -6.09 -13.21
CA ASP A 113 11.25 -5.73 -14.63
C ASP A 113 9.82 -5.87 -15.19
N GLY A 114 9.40 -4.91 -16.01
CA GLY A 114 8.04 -4.81 -16.53
C GLY A 114 6.96 -4.49 -15.49
N LEU A 115 7.32 -4.01 -14.29
CA LEU A 115 6.41 -3.71 -13.18
C LEU A 115 5.58 -4.93 -12.72
N GLY A 116 6.20 -6.11 -12.74
CA GLY A 116 5.57 -7.35 -12.28
C GLY A 116 5.39 -7.43 -10.76
N TYR A 117 4.58 -8.39 -10.32
CA TYR A 117 4.33 -8.66 -8.90
C TYR A 117 5.46 -9.45 -8.24
N THR A 118 5.75 -9.17 -6.97
CA THR A 118 6.87 -9.75 -6.22
C THR A 118 6.38 -10.39 -4.92
N PRO A 119 6.45 -11.72 -4.77
CA PRO A 119 6.10 -12.39 -3.52
C PRO A 119 6.94 -11.89 -2.33
N THR A 120 6.35 -11.81 -1.14
CA THR A 120 7.06 -11.38 0.08
C THR A 120 8.39 -12.11 0.34
N PRO A 121 8.56 -13.44 0.17
CA PRO A 121 9.82 -14.10 0.50
C PRO A 121 10.96 -13.86 -0.51
N VAL A 122 10.71 -13.14 -1.62
CA VAL A 122 11.74 -12.84 -2.63
C VAL A 122 12.16 -11.36 -2.66
N VAL A 123 11.69 -10.58 -1.68
CA VAL A 123 12.21 -9.25 -1.34
C VAL A 123 13.31 -9.42 -0.30
#